data_AF-A0A673JKQ8-F1
#
_entry.id   AF-A0A673JKQ8-F1
#
_cell.length_a   1.000
_cell.length_b   1.000
_cell.length_c   1.000
_cell.angle_alpha   90.00
_cell.angle_beta   90.00
_cell.angle_gamma   90.00
#
_symmetry.space_group_name_H-M   'P 1'
#
loop_
_entity.id
_entity.type
_entity.pdbx_description
1 polymer ?
#
loop_
_entity_poly.entity_id
_entity_poly.type
_entity_poly.pdbx_seq_one_letter_code
_entity_poly.pdbx_strand_id
1 'polypeptide(L)'
;MAQTGFGRRYFKAFVSGFFVAVPVTVTVLDRLAYVARVEGASMQPSLNPDGESSPDVVLLNRWSVRNYQVQRGDIVSVLSPKDPQQKIIKRVIGIEGDFIKTLGYKNRYVRVPDGHLWIEGDHHGHSFDSNTFGPRIL
;
A
#
# COMPACT_ATOMS: atom_id res chain seq x y z
N MET A 1 7.18 59.99 -13.99
CA MET A 1 7.71 58.62 -13.85
C MET A 1 7.00 57.92 -12.69
N ALA A 2 6.84 56.60 -12.79
CA ALA A 2 6.43 55.65 -11.74
C ALA A 2 4.93 55.42 -11.50
N GLN A 3 4.32 54.50 -12.28
CA GLN A 3 3.28 53.58 -11.80
C GLN A 3 3.32 52.26 -12.60
N THR A 4 4.33 51.41 -12.35
CA THR A 4 4.45 50.07 -12.98
C THR A 4 4.99 49.00 -12.00
N GLY A 5 4.75 49.18 -10.69
CA GLY A 5 5.39 48.37 -9.65
C GLY A 5 4.51 47.31 -8.97
N PHE A 6 3.19 47.48 -8.96
CA PHE A 6 2.31 46.71 -8.06
C PHE A 6 1.94 45.33 -8.65
N GLY A 7 1.34 45.27 -9.84
CA GLY A 7 0.91 44.01 -10.47
C GLY A 7 2.05 43.01 -10.72
N ARG A 8 3.27 43.50 -10.98
CA ARG A 8 4.46 42.68 -11.23
C ARG A 8 4.97 41.97 -9.95
N ARG A 9 4.70 42.53 -8.76
CA ARG A 9 5.05 41.95 -7.45
C ARG A 9 4.07 40.85 -7.04
N TYR A 10 2.76 41.05 -7.21
CA TYR A 10 1.75 40.02 -6.94
C TYR A 10 1.85 38.85 -7.91
N PHE A 11 2.09 39.12 -9.20
CA PHE A 11 2.34 38.06 -10.18
C PHE A 11 3.62 37.27 -9.84
N LYS A 12 4.71 37.93 -9.43
CA LYS A 12 5.92 37.25 -8.95
C LYS A 12 5.68 36.40 -7.69
N ALA A 13 4.90 36.89 -6.73
CA ALA A 13 4.56 36.17 -5.51
C ALA A 13 3.63 34.98 -5.77
N PHE A 14 2.69 35.12 -6.69
CA PHE A 14 1.79 34.05 -7.12
C PHE A 14 2.55 32.96 -7.89
N VAL A 15 3.41 33.36 -8.83
CA VAL A 15 4.27 32.44 -9.59
C VAL A 15 5.28 31.75 -8.66
N SER A 16 5.91 32.48 -7.73
CA SER A 16 6.82 31.86 -6.75
C SER A 16 6.10 30.93 -5.79
N GLY A 17 4.87 31.27 -5.37
CA GLY A 17 4.03 30.41 -4.53
C GLY A 17 3.65 29.12 -5.26
N PHE A 18 3.34 29.20 -6.55
CA PHE A 18 3.03 28.04 -7.39
C PHE A 18 4.25 27.10 -7.55
N PHE A 19 5.44 27.65 -7.82
CA PHE A 19 6.67 26.87 -7.93
C PHE A 19 7.13 26.22 -6.63
N VAL A 20 6.66 26.68 -5.47
CA VAL A 20 6.91 26.02 -4.17
C VAL A 20 5.79 25.03 -3.85
N ALA A 21 4.53 25.42 -4.03
CA ALA A 21 3.36 24.61 -3.67
C ALA A 21 3.25 23.33 -4.50
N VAL A 22 3.54 23.37 -5.80
CA VAL A 22 3.42 22.18 -6.67
C VAL A 22 4.44 21.10 -6.30
N PRO A 23 5.76 21.36 -6.22
CA PRO A 23 6.72 20.33 -5.79
C PRO A 23 6.48 19.85 -4.37
N VAL A 24 6.08 20.73 -3.45
CA VAL A 24 5.72 20.33 -2.08
C VAL A 24 4.53 19.39 -2.09
N THR A 25 3.46 19.73 -2.80
CA THR A 25 2.26 18.88 -2.92
C THR A 25 2.59 17.54 -3.57
N VAL A 26 3.34 17.54 -4.67
CA VAL A 26 3.78 16.31 -5.35
C VAL A 26 4.64 15.46 -4.41
N THR A 27 5.59 16.07 -3.70
CA THR A 27 6.46 15.35 -2.74
C THR A 27 5.65 14.77 -1.59
N VAL A 28 4.69 15.52 -1.05
CA VAL A 28 3.80 15.05 0.02
C VAL A 28 2.96 13.87 -0.48
N LEU A 29 2.34 13.99 -1.65
CA LEU A 29 1.56 12.90 -2.24
C LEU A 29 2.43 11.67 -2.53
N ASP A 30 3.61 11.82 -3.14
CA ASP A 30 4.54 10.71 -3.43
C ASP A 30 5.08 10.01 -2.17
N ARG A 31 5.24 10.75 -1.08
CA ARG A 31 5.82 10.23 0.17
C ARG A 31 4.77 9.64 1.10
N LEU A 32 3.55 10.17 1.11
CA LEU A 32 2.49 9.73 2.02
C LEU A 32 1.55 8.73 1.38
N ALA A 33 1.28 8.84 0.09
CA ALA A 33 0.30 8.02 -0.61
C ALA A 33 0.89 7.33 -1.83
N TYR A 34 0.32 6.19 -2.20
CA TYR A 34 0.68 5.46 -3.39
C TYR A 34 -0.57 4.91 -4.04
N VAL A 35 -0.85 5.34 -5.26
CA VAL A 35 -1.94 4.79 -6.06
C VAL A 35 -1.48 3.46 -6.66
N ALA A 36 -2.22 2.40 -6.41
CA ALA A 36 -1.98 1.09 -7.00
C ALA A 36 -3.26 0.59 -7.69
N ARG A 37 -3.11 0.00 -8.87
CA ARG A 37 -4.19 -0.71 -9.54
C ARG A 37 -4.18 -2.16 -9.06
N VAL A 38 -5.33 -2.67 -8.66
CA VAL A 38 -5.50 -4.05 -8.20
C VAL A 38 -5.87 -4.88 -9.42
N GLU A 39 -4.98 -5.80 -9.78
CA GLU A 39 -5.19 -6.74 -10.88
C GLU A 39 -5.17 -8.17 -10.33
N GLY A 40 -6.15 -8.97 -10.75
CA GLY A 40 -6.29 -10.38 -10.36
C GLY A 40 -7.36 -10.66 -9.29
N ALA A 41 -7.65 -11.95 -9.12
CA ALA A 41 -8.77 -12.41 -8.29
C ALA A 41 -8.44 -12.55 -6.80
N SER A 42 -7.18 -12.42 -6.38
CA SER A 42 -6.78 -12.88 -5.03
C SER A 42 -7.37 -12.08 -3.86
N MET A 43 -7.87 -10.88 -4.12
CA MET A 43 -8.56 -10.02 -3.13
C MET A 43 -10.08 -10.01 -3.34
N GLN A 44 -10.62 -10.83 -4.23
CA GLN A 44 -12.07 -10.96 -4.41
C GLN A 44 -12.72 -11.67 -3.21
N PRO A 45 -13.93 -11.25 -2.78
CA PRO A 45 -14.78 -10.23 -3.41
C PRO A 45 -14.47 -8.79 -2.98
N SER A 46 -13.58 -8.56 -2.01
CA SER A 46 -13.32 -7.25 -1.42
C SER A 46 -12.77 -6.21 -2.40
N LEU A 47 -11.92 -6.66 -3.33
CA LEU A 47 -11.38 -5.86 -4.42
C LEU A 47 -11.61 -6.60 -5.74
N ASN A 48 -11.97 -5.84 -6.76
CA ASN A 48 -12.25 -6.28 -8.11
C ASN A 48 -13.40 -7.31 -8.23
N PRO A 49 -14.60 -7.02 -7.68
CA PRO A 49 -15.71 -7.98 -7.61
C PRO A 49 -16.22 -8.43 -8.98
N ASP A 50 -16.18 -7.54 -9.98
CA ASP A 50 -16.65 -7.80 -11.36
C ASP A 50 -15.55 -8.38 -12.28
N GLY A 51 -14.37 -8.71 -11.73
CA GLY A 51 -13.28 -9.34 -12.47
C GLY A 51 -12.54 -8.38 -13.41
N GLU A 52 -11.99 -8.88 -14.51
CA GLU A 52 -11.07 -8.09 -15.36
C GLU A 52 -11.69 -6.90 -16.08
N SER A 53 -13.03 -6.77 -16.08
CA SER A 53 -13.73 -5.71 -16.80
C SER A 53 -13.56 -4.33 -16.17
N SER A 54 -13.35 -4.23 -14.85
CA SER A 54 -13.23 -2.94 -14.15
C SER A 54 -12.28 -3.05 -12.94
N PRO A 55 -10.97 -2.89 -13.15
CA PRO A 55 -9.97 -3.03 -12.10
C PRO A 55 -10.07 -1.90 -11.08
N ASP A 56 -10.11 -2.25 -9.80
CA ASP A 56 -10.13 -1.29 -8.71
C ASP A 56 -8.79 -0.56 -8.57
N VAL A 57 -8.86 0.72 -8.20
CA VAL A 57 -7.70 1.56 -7.89
C VAL A 57 -7.73 1.88 -6.41
N VAL A 58 -6.66 1.50 -5.70
CA VAL A 58 -6.51 1.73 -4.25
C VAL A 58 -5.48 2.81 -3.98
N LEU A 59 -5.78 3.64 -2.98
CA LEU A 59 -4.84 4.61 -2.44
C LEU A 59 -4.22 4.05 -1.17
N LEU A 60 -2.94 3.69 -1.24
CA LEU A 60 -2.19 3.09 -0.14
C LEU A 60 -1.46 4.16 0.66
N ASN A 61 -1.67 4.19 1.97
CA ASN A 61 -0.94 5.07 2.89
C ASN A 61 0.43 4.47 3.24
N ARG A 62 1.51 5.06 2.74
CA ARG A 62 2.88 4.63 3.03
C ARG A 62 3.37 5.02 4.42
N TRP A 63 2.73 6.00 5.06
CA TRP A 63 3.10 6.49 6.39
C TRP A 63 2.78 5.48 7.49
N SER A 64 1.63 4.80 7.38
CA SER A 64 1.21 3.79 8.36
C SER A 64 2.25 2.66 8.50
N VAL A 65 2.79 2.22 7.36
CA VAL A 65 3.84 1.19 7.30
C VAL A 65 5.12 1.66 8.00
N ARG A 66 5.55 2.92 7.79
CA ARG A 66 6.78 3.47 8.39
C ARG A 66 6.71 3.58 9.91
N ASN A 67 5.52 3.81 10.45
CA ASN A 67 5.31 3.93 11.89
C ASN A 67 4.92 2.60 12.54
N TYR A 68 4.99 1.48 11.82
CA TYR A 68 4.57 0.16 12.31
C TYR A 68 3.13 0.14 12.85
N GLN A 69 2.23 0.98 12.29
CA GLN A 69 0.84 1.10 12.74
C GLN A 69 -0.11 0.17 11.97
N VAL A 70 0.40 -0.96 11.48
CA VAL A 70 -0.37 -1.92 10.71
C VAL A 70 -1.15 -2.83 11.65
N GLN A 71 -2.45 -2.95 11.39
CA GLN A 71 -3.37 -3.72 12.21
C GLN A 71 -3.91 -4.93 11.45
N ARG A 72 -4.46 -5.89 12.19
CA ARG A 72 -5.21 -7.00 11.60
C ARG A 72 -6.39 -6.45 10.80
N GLY A 73 -6.60 -7.00 9.62
CA GLY A 73 -7.64 -6.58 8.68
C GLY A 73 -7.16 -5.56 7.64
N ASP A 74 -6.02 -4.90 7.85
CA ASP A 74 -5.48 -3.94 6.89
C ASP A 74 -5.13 -4.61 5.56
N ILE A 75 -5.25 -3.87 4.46
CA ILE A 75 -4.82 -4.30 3.14
C ILE A 75 -3.47 -3.65 2.85
N VAL A 76 -2.46 -4.47 2.58
CA VAL A 76 -1.08 -4.03 2.38
C VAL A 76 -0.58 -4.45 1.01
N SER A 77 0.29 -3.63 0.43
CA SER A 77 1.06 -3.97 -0.78
C SER A 77 2.46 -4.36 -0.37
N VAL A 78 2.85 -5.61 -0.62
CA VAL A 78 4.20 -6.12 -0.36
C VAL A 78 4.88 -6.54 -1.66
N LEU A 79 6.22 -6.61 -1.66
CA LEU A 79 6.97 -7.16 -2.78
C LEU A 79 6.74 -8.67 -2.88
N SER A 80 6.51 -9.16 -4.10
CA SER A 80 6.32 -10.58 -4.35
C SER A 80 7.64 -11.33 -4.09
N PRO A 81 7.63 -12.38 -3.26
CA PRO A 81 8.81 -13.21 -3.06
C PRO A 81 9.26 -13.98 -4.31
N LYS A 82 8.35 -14.16 -5.26
CA LYS A 82 8.62 -14.83 -6.54
C LYS A 82 9.27 -13.90 -7.55
N ASP A 83 8.86 -12.62 -7.55
CA ASP A 83 9.38 -11.59 -8.44
C ASP A 83 9.47 -10.25 -7.70
N PRO A 84 10.68 -9.79 -7.32
CA PRO A 84 10.85 -8.52 -6.62
C PRO A 84 10.44 -7.28 -7.42
N GLN A 85 10.21 -7.39 -8.74
CA GLN A 85 9.66 -6.31 -9.55
C GLN A 85 8.13 -6.20 -9.44
N GLN A 86 7.47 -7.24 -8.91
CA GLN A 86 6.02 -7.31 -8.75
C GLN A 86 5.62 -7.00 -7.30
N LYS A 87 4.53 -6.23 -7.13
CA LYS A 87 3.85 -6.05 -5.85
C LYS A 87 2.60 -6.91 -5.80
N ILE A 88 2.32 -7.49 -4.64
CA ILE A 88 1.09 -8.22 -4.35
C ILE A 88 0.31 -7.49 -3.26
N ILE A 89 -1.01 -7.47 -3.41
CA ILE A 89 -1.92 -6.88 -2.44
C ILE A 89 -2.56 -8.03 -1.67
N LYS A 90 -2.46 -7.98 -0.34
CA LYS A 90 -2.95 -9.01 0.57
C LYS A 90 -3.53 -8.37 1.83
N ARG A 91 -4.39 -9.11 2.52
CA ARG A 91 -4.95 -8.72 3.81
C ARG A 91 -4.07 -9.22 4.95
N VAL A 92 -3.83 -8.38 5.93
CA VAL A 92 -3.14 -8.73 7.18
C VAL A 92 -4.09 -9.55 8.05
N ILE A 93 -3.73 -10.79 8.31
CA ILE A 93 -4.45 -11.70 9.21
C ILE A 93 -3.82 -11.71 10.60
N GLY A 94 -2.49 -11.62 10.65
CA GLY A 94 -1.71 -11.61 11.89
C GLY A 94 -0.58 -10.59 11.86
N ILE A 95 -0.32 -10.01 13.03
CA ILE A 95 0.81 -9.12 13.30
C ILE A 95 1.81 -9.81 14.23
N GLU A 96 2.92 -9.15 14.54
CA GLU A 96 3.96 -9.68 15.42
C GLU A 96 3.40 -10.25 16.73
N GLY A 97 3.93 -11.41 17.13
CA GLY A 97 3.51 -12.11 18.34
C GLY A 97 2.25 -12.97 18.18
N ASP A 98 1.48 -12.83 17.10
CA ASP A 98 0.25 -13.59 16.90
C ASP A 98 0.49 -15.07 16.64
N PHE A 99 -0.44 -15.92 17.08
CA PHE A 99 -0.47 -17.35 16.73
C PHE A 99 -1.51 -17.60 15.64
N ILE A 100 -1.04 -17.92 14.44
CA ILE A 100 -1.89 -18.13 13.27
C ILE A 100 -1.98 -19.62 12.96
N LYS A 101 -3.21 -20.08 12.69
CA LYS A 101 -3.46 -21.42 12.16
C LYS A 101 -3.23 -21.39 10.66
N THR A 102 -2.26 -22.16 10.18
CA THR A 102 -1.92 -22.20 8.77
C THR A 102 -2.80 -23.21 8.03
N LEU A 103 -3.01 -22.99 6.73
CA LEU A 103 -3.70 -23.91 5.82
C LEU A 103 -2.76 -24.93 5.18
N GLY A 104 -1.44 -24.73 5.29
CA GLY A 104 -0.45 -25.64 4.71
C GLY A 104 1.02 -25.24 4.92
N TYR A 105 1.30 -24.21 5.72
CA TYR A 105 2.67 -23.72 5.89
C TYR A 105 3.38 -24.43 7.03
N LYS A 106 4.31 -25.35 6.71
CA LYS A 106 5.21 -26.07 7.64
C LYS A 106 4.52 -26.76 8.82
N ASN A 107 4.02 -25.98 9.77
CA ASN A 107 3.30 -26.39 10.98
C ASN A 107 1.86 -25.87 10.96
N ARG A 108 0.96 -26.60 11.62
CA ARG A 108 -0.46 -26.21 11.77
C ARG A 108 -0.65 -24.86 12.45
N TYR A 109 0.28 -24.47 13.33
CA TYR A 109 0.30 -23.18 13.98
C TYR A 109 1.68 -22.55 13.86
N VAL A 110 1.71 -21.25 13.62
CA VAL A 110 2.94 -20.45 13.53
C VAL A 110 2.79 -19.21 14.39
N ARG A 111 3.83 -18.88 15.15
CA ARG A 111 3.94 -17.58 15.81
C ARG A 111 4.55 -16.60 14.81
N VAL A 112 3.90 -15.47 14.59
CA VAL A 112 4.42 -14.41 13.72
C VAL A 112 5.64 -13.77 14.41
N PRO A 113 6.83 -13.80 13.78
CA PRO A 113 8.03 -13.18 14.35
C PRO A 113 7.89 -11.65 14.45
N ASP A 114 8.73 -11.06 15.29
CA ASP A 114 8.78 -9.60 15.48
C ASP A 114 9.07 -8.88 14.15
N GLY A 115 8.35 -7.79 13.89
CA GLY A 115 8.42 -7.03 12.64
C GLY A 115 7.89 -7.75 11.39
N HIS A 116 7.30 -8.95 11.53
CA HIS A 116 6.68 -9.67 10.42
C HIS A 116 5.15 -9.62 10.49
N LEU A 117 4.53 -9.85 9.34
CA LEU A 117 3.10 -9.98 9.17
C LEU A 117 2.75 -11.33 8.56
N TRP A 118 1.58 -11.84 8.94
CA TRP A 118 0.92 -12.93 8.24
C TRP A 118 -0.18 -12.35 7.36
N ILE A 119 0.01 -12.47 6.04
CA ILE A 119 -0.87 -11.91 5.01
C ILE A 119 -1.50 -13.01 4.16
N GLU A 120 -2.79 -12.88 3.85
CA GLU A 120 -3.57 -13.81 3.04
C GLU A 120 -4.41 -13.09 1.98
N GLY A 121 -4.79 -13.80 0.92
CA GLY A 121 -5.77 -13.30 -0.04
C GLY A 121 -7.20 -13.57 0.45
N ASP A 122 -8.14 -12.70 0.08
CA ASP A 122 -9.55 -12.88 0.43
C ASP A 122 -10.22 -13.98 -0.41
N HIS A 123 -9.65 -14.32 -1.58
CA HIS A 123 -10.18 -15.36 -2.44
C HIS A 123 -9.70 -16.75 -2.00
N HIS A 124 -10.65 -17.55 -1.52
CA HIS A 124 -10.44 -18.93 -1.10
C HIS A 124 -10.15 -19.83 -2.32
N GLY A 125 -8.92 -20.36 -2.43
CA GLY A 125 -8.58 -21.42 -3.39
C GLY A 125 -7.33 -21.22 -4.25
N HIS A 126 -6.14 -21.08 -3.62
CA HIS A 126 -4.81 -20.90 -4.25
C HIS A 126 -4.39 -19.45 -4.52
N SER A 127 -4.46 -18.62 -3.49
CA SER A 127 -3.74 -17.34 -3.44
C SER A 127 -2.25 -17.57 -3.13
N PHE A 128 -1.35 -16.91 -3.85
CA PHE A 128 0.08 -16.87 -3.47
C PHE A 128 0.25 -15.93 -2.28
N ASP A 129 0.29 -16.50 -1.07
CA ASP A 129 0.29 -15.77 0.20
C ASP A 129 1.15 -16.44 1.30
N SER A 130 1.00 -16.02 2.56
CA SER A 130 1.80 -16.51 3.68
C SER A 130 1.66 -18.01 3.93
N ASN A 131 0.55 -18.63 3.52
CA ASN A 131 0.43 -20.09 3.56
C ASN A 131 1.41 -20.78 2.60
N THR A 132 1.85 -20.08 1.54
CA THR A 132 2.86 -20.58 0.61
C THR A 132 4.27 -20.19 1.04
N PHE A 133 4.48 -18.93 1.40
CA PHE A 133 5.83 -18.38 1.55
C PHE A 133 6.22 -17.96 2.97
N GLY A 134 5.31 -18.09 3.94
CA GLY A 134 5.52 -17.74 5.35
C GLY A 134 5.31 -16.26 5.70
N PRO A 135 5.69 -15.85 6.93
CA PRO A 135 5.58 -14.46 7.37
C PRO A 135 6.42 -13.49 6.52
N ARG A 136 5.99 -12.24 6.40
CA ARG A 136 6.65 -11.20 5.59
C ARG A 136 6.93 -9.92 6.36
N ILE A 137 8.10 -9.33 6.08
CA ILE A 137 8.42 -7.96 6.45
C ILE A 137 7.80 -7.00 5.44
N LEU A 138 7.29 -5.87 5.93
CA LEU A 138 6.85 -4.73 5.12
C LEU A 138 8.00 -3.82 4.67
#